data_AF-A0A436HGB0-F1
#
_entry.id   AF-A0A436HGB0-F1
#
_cell.length_a   1.000
_cell.length_b   1.000
_cell.length_c   1.000
_cell.angle_alpha   90.00
_cell.angle_beta   90.00
_cell.angle_gamma   90.00
#
_symmetry.space_group_name_H-M   'P 1'
#
loop_
_entity.id
_entity.type
_entity.pdbx_description
1 polymer ?
#
loop_
_entity_poly.entity_id
_entity_poly.type
_entity_poly.pdbx_seq_one_letter_code
_entity_poly.pdbx_strand_id
1 'polypeptide(L)'
;MKIPKSLLIDPEKNSVYGAFAVAVSIWAFSYSVIFGQILILAYYAVWLPLILVDYRRFLRHLSSAWLPLLFAAYICFSVFWSQAPGVTARTSVQYFSHIACAYVAARTVSVRTLTIGALIGIFVVLIYSLKVGNYSEDVL
;
A
#
# COMPACT_ATOMS: atom_id res chain seq x y z
N MET A 1 5.85 23.92 14.83
CA MET A 1 6.45 23.85 13.48
C MET A 1 5.43 23.26 12.52
N LYS A 2 5.08 23.95 11.42
CA LYS A 2 4.16 23.42 10.40
C LYS A 2 5.00 22.68 9.36
N ILE A 3 4.94 21.35 9.33
CA ILE A 3 5.55 20.56 8.25
C ILE A 3 4.79 20.91 6.96
N PRO A 4 5.47 21.37 5.90
CA PRO A 4 4.79 21.74 4.66
C PRO A 4 4.18 20.48 4.02
N LYS A 5 2.86 20.50 3.79
CA LYS A 5 2.11 19.38 3.18
C LYS A 5 2.70 18.92 1.85
N SER A 6 3.36 19.83 1.12
CA SER A 6 4.04 19.52 -0.14
C SER A 6 5.15 18.48 0.03
N LEU A 7 5.82 18.41 1.19
CA LEU A 7 6.89 17.43 1.41
C LEU A 7 6.37 15.98 1.45
N LEU A 8 5.06 15.79 1.65
CA LEU A 8 4.43 14.48 1.74
C LEU A 8 3.68 14.10 0.46
N ILE A 9 3.01 15.06 -0.18
CA ILE A 9 2.03 14.78 -1.25
C ILE A 9 2.54 15.24 -2.64
N ASP A 10 3.51 16.16 -2.71
CA ASP A 10 3.99 16.68 -3.99
C ASP A 10 5.02 15.73 -4.61
N PRO A 11 4.75 15.10 -5.78
CA PRO A 11 5.61 14.06 -6.36
C PRO A 11 7.04 14.50 -6.68
N GLU A 12 7.27 15.80 -6.80
CA GLU A 12 8.60 16.37 -7.03
C GLU A 12 9.38 16.63 -5.74
N LYS A 13 8.69 16.86 -4.62
CA LYS A 13 9.30 17.24 -3.33
C LYS A 13 9.24 16.14 -2.28
N ASN A 14 8.44 15.10 -2.49
CA ASN A 14 8.24 14.02 -1.53
C ASN A 14 9.16 12.81 -1.75
N SER A 15 10.22 12.94 -2.55
CA SER A 15 11.07 11.81 -2.96
C SER A 15 11.59 10.97 -1.80
N VAL A 16 11.99 11.60 -0.68
CA VAL A 16 12.47 10.88 0.51
C VAL A 16 11.34 10.07 1.16
N TYR A 17 10.20 10.71 1.42
CA TYR A 17 9.07 10.05 2.05
C TYR A 17 8.46 8.97 1.15
N GLY A 18 8.27 9.27 -0.14
CA GLY A 18 7.75 8.35 -1.13
C GLY A 18 8.65 7.14 -1.34
N ALA A 19 9.97 7.31 -1.39
CA ALA A 19 10.91 6.19 -1.52
C ALA A 19 10.87 5.29 -0.29
N PHE A 20 10.86 5.88 0.91
CA PHE A 20 10.68 5.13 2.17
C PHE A 20 9.35 4.36 2.19
N ALA A 21 8.26 5.04 1.82
CA ALA A 21 6.93 4.47 1.76
C ALA A 21 6.83 3.27 0.82
N VAL A 22 7.43 3.37 -0.36
CA VAL A 22 7.51 2.28 -1.34
C VAL A 22 8.37 1.13 -0.82
N ALA A 23 9.52 1.41 -0.19
CA ALA A 23 10.38 0.36 0.37
C ALA A 23 9.66 -0.44 1.48
N VAL A 24 8.95 0.25 2.39
CA VAL A 24 8.11 -0.39 3.41
C VAL A 24 7.00 -1.23 2.76
N SER A 25 6.40 -0.74 1.68
CA SER A 25 5.35 -1.48 0.96
C SER A 25 5.87 -2.78 0.36
N ILE A 26 7.05 -2.75 -0.27
CA ILE A 26 7.68 -3.96 -0.83
C ILE A 26 7.97 -4.98 0.25
N TRP A 27 8.56 -4.52 1.36
CA TRP A 27 8.81 -5.39 2.51
C TRP A 27 7.51 -6.01 3.06
N ALA A 28 6.46 -5.21 3.19
CA ALA A 28 5.15 -5.69 3.62
C ALA A 28 4.56 -6.73 2.66
N PHE A 29 4.67 -6.52 1.34
CA PHE A 29 4.16 -7.47 0.36
C PHE A 29 4.95 -8.79 0.35
N SER A 30 6.28 -8.72 0.52
CA SER A 30 7.12 -9.92 0.55
C SER A 30 6.95 -10.74 1.82
N TYR A 31 6.77 -10.10 2.98
CA TYR A 31 6.87 -10.80 4.27
C TYR A 31 5.66 -10.65 5.19
N SER A 32 4.54 -10.10 4.73
CA SER A 32 3.30 -10.05 5.53
C SER A 32 2.80 -11.42 5.96
N VAL A 33 3.12 -12.49 5.23
CA VAL A 33 2.80 -13.88 5.64
C VAL A 33 3.57 -14.29 6.90
N ILE A 34 4.81 -13.79 7.07
CA ILE A 34 5.69 -14.13 8.20
C ILE A 34 5.43 -13.21 9.40
N PHE A 35 5.40 -11.89 9.18
CA PHE A 35 5.27 -10.89 10.25
C PHE A 35 3.81 -10.50 10.53
N GLY A 36 2.87 -11.00 9.73
CA GLY A 36 1.44 -10.84 9.93
C GLY A 36 0.98 -9.38 9.97
N GLN A 37 0.12 -9.09 10.94
CA GLN A 37 -0.59 -7.82 11.08
C GLN A 37 0.33 -6.61 11.24
N ILE A 38 1.53 -6.78 11.81
CA ILE A 38 2.45 -5.66 12.07
C ILE A 38 2.85 -4.97 10.76
N LEU A 39 3.18 -5.74 9.72
CA LEU A 39 3.55 -5.17 8.42
C LEU A 39 2.37 -4.56 7.68
N ILE A 40 1.18 -5.13 7.84
CA ILE A 40 -0.05 -4.57 7.29
C ILE A 40 -0.33 -3.19 7.91
N LEU A 41 -0.16 -3.07 9.23
CA LEU A 41 -0.32 -1.79 9.93
C LEU A 41 0.76 -0.79 9.55
N ALA A 42 2.01 -1.22 9.37
CA ALA A 42 3.09 -0.35 8.89
C ALA A 42 2.77 0.19 7.48
N TYR A 43 2.28 -0.67 6.59
CA TYR A 43 1.81 -0.27 5.26
C TYR A 43 0.67 0.76 5.34
N TYR A 44 -0.32 0.53 6.20
CA TYR A 44 -1.41 1.49 6.39
C TYR A 44 -0.96 2.81 7.02
N ALA A 45 -0.04 2.78 7.98
CA ALA A 45 0.49 3.97 8.64
C ALA A 45 1.22 4.89 7.66
N VAL A 46 1.81 4.33 6.61
CA VAL A 46 2.47 5.09 5.56
C VAL A 46 1.44 5.73 4.61
N TRP A 47 0.41 5.01 4.17
CA TRP A 47 -0.44 5.51 3.09
C TRP A 47 -1.75 6.17 3.53
N LEU A 48 -2.45 5.63 4.55
CA LEU A 48 -3.77 6.13 4.94
C LEU A 48 -3.76 7.57 5.49
N PRO A 49 -2.78 8.00 6.31
CA PRO A 49 -2.76 9.37 6.83
C PRO A 49 -2.68 10.43 5.74
N LEU A 50 -2.09 10.13 4.58
CA LEU A 50 -2.00 11.07 3.46
C LEU A 50 -3.39 11.51 2.95
N ILE A 51 -4.38 10.62 3.03
CA ILE A 51 -5.78 10.93 2.67
C ILE A 51 -6.31 12.07 3.54
N LEU A 52 -5.98 12.05 4.83
CA LEU A 52 -6.41 13.07 5.80
C LEU A 52 -5.69 14.40 5.58
N VAL A 53 -4.47 14.39 5.05
CA VAL A 53 -3.69 15.60 4.80
C VAL A 53 -4.28 16.44 3.66
N ASP A 54 -4.79 15.82 2.60
CA ASP A 54 -5.41 16.50 1.46
C ASP A 54 -6.50 15.67 0.73
N TYR A 55 -7.62 15.44 1.42
CA TYR A 55 -8.74 14.64 0.89
C TYR A 55 -9.32 15.16 -0.45
N ARG A 56 -9.27 16.49 -0.67
CA ARG A 56 -9.84 17.12 -1.89
C ARG A 56 -9.08 16.71 -3.14
N ARG A 57 -7.75 16.58 -3.06
CA ARG A 57 -6.91 16.16 -4.18
C ARG A 57 -7.25 14.75 -4.63
N PHE A 58 -7.51 13.84 -3.69
CA PHE A 58 -7.82 12.45 -3.97
C PHE A 58 -9.24 12.26 -4.54
N LEU A 59 -10.22 13.02 -4.05
CA LEU A 59 -11.62 12.95 -4.50
C LEU A 59 -11.84 13.49 -5.92
N ARG A 60 -11.10 14.54 -6.32
CA ARG A 60 -11.28 15.19 -7.64
C ARG A 60 -11.10 14.27 -8.83
N HIS A 61 -10.26 13.24 -8.70
CA HIS A 61 -9.94 12.31 -9.79
C HIS A 61 -10.36 10.87 -9.48
N LEU A 62 -11.33 10.71 -8.57
CA LEU A 62 -11.80 9.39 -8.15
C LEU A 62 -12.46 8.62 -9.31
N SER A 63 -13.08 9.33 -10.26
CA SER A 63 -13.66 8.75 -11.49
C SER A 63 -12.63 8.01 -12.35
N SER A 64 -11.36 8.44 -12.32
CA SER A 64 -10.28 7.76 -13.04
C SER A 64 -9.94 6.39 -12.44
N ALA A 65 -10.35 6.11 -11.20
CA ALA A 65 -10.17 4.83 -10.52
C ALA A 65 -11.48 4.01 -10.46
N TRP A 66 -12.43 4.25 -11.37
CA TRP A 66 -13.74 3.59 -11.37
C TRP A 66 -13.65 2.06 -11.34
N LEU A 67 -12.70 1.47 -12.07
CA LEU A 67 -12.58 0.02 -12.17
C LEU A 67 -12.12 -0.63 -10.86
N PRO A 68 -11.00 -0.22 -10.22
CA PRO A 68 -10.64 -0.70 -8.87
C PRO A 68 -11.76 -0.49 -7.84
N LEU A 69 -12.45 0.66 -7.89
CA LEU A 69 -13.53 0.96 -6.95
C LEU A 69 -14.74 0.05 -7.15
N LEU A 70 -15.07 -0.30 -8.39
CA LEU A 70 -16.13 -1.25 -8.71
C LEU A 70 -15.80 -2.64 -8.14
N PHE A 71 -14.57 -3.11 -8.30
CA PHE A 71 -14.13 -4.38 -7.69
C PHE A 71 -14.17 -4.33 -6.17
N ALA A 72 -13.72 -3.24 -5.56
CA ALA A 72 -13.77 -3.06 -4.12
C ALA A 72 -15.22 -3.10 -3.61
N ALA A 73 -16.13 -2.41 -4.29
CA ALA A 73 -17.56 -2.42 -3.96
C ALA A 73 -18.15 -3.82 -4.10
N TYR A 74 -17.88 -4.51 -5.22
CA TYR A 74 -18.35 -5.88 -5.45
C TYR A 74 -17.90 -6.84 -4.33
N ILE A 75 -16.63 -6.78 -3.94
CA ILE A 75 -16.09 -7.63 -2.88
C ILE A 75 -16.70 -7.28 -1.51
N CYS A 76 -16.95 -6.01 -1.22
CA CYS A 76 -17.67 -5.60 -0.01
C CYS A 76 -19.12 -6.11 0.01
N PHE A 77 -19.83 -6.03 -1.13
CA PHE A 77 -21.19 -6.57 -1.23
C PHE A 77 -21.23 -8.09 -1.16
N SER A 78 -20.15 -8.79 -1.53
CA SER A 78 -20.10 -10.25 -1.47
C SER A 78 -20.31 -10.85 -0.08
N VAL A 79 -20.20 -10.04 0.98
CA VAL A 79 -20.54 -10.43 2.36
C VAL A 79 -21.98 -10.93 2.49
N PHE A 80 -22.93 -10.37 1.73
CA PHE A 80 -24.37 -10.69 1.87
C PHE A 80 -24.77 -12.06 1.34
N TRP A 81 -23.99 -12.63 0.41
CA TRP A 81 -24.26 -13.96 -0.17
C TRP A 81 -23.12 -14.95 0.09
N SER A 82 -22.20 -14.62 1.01
CA SER A 82 -21.08 -15.48 1.37
C SER A 82 -21.49 -16.62 2.30
N GLN A 83 -20.89 -17.79 2.11
CA GLN A 83 -20.98 -18.94 3.03
C GLN A 83 -20.23 -18.70 4.35
N ALA A 84 -19.29 -17.74 4.39
CA ALA A 84 -18.52 -17.39 5.57
C ALA A 84 -18.46 -15.85 5.75
N PRO A 85 -19.56 -15.21 6.15
CA PRO A 85 -19.68 -13.74 6.17
C PRO A 85 -18.59 -13.05 6.99
N GLY A 86 -18.18 -13.62 8.12
CA GLY A 86 -17.14 -13.05 8.98
C GLY A 86 -15.76 -13.00 8.31
N VAL A 87 -15.39 -14.04 7.56
CA VAL A 87 -14.11 -14.07 6.83
C VAL A 87 -14.18 -13.10 5.65
N THR A 88 -15.29 -13.13 4.90
CA THR A 88 -15.51 -12.24 3.76
C THR A 88 -15.53 -10.76 4.17
N ALA A 89 -16.11 -10.42 5.32
CA ALA A 89 -16.11 -9.05 5.83
C ALA A 89 -14.70 -8.58 6.17
N ARG A 90 -13.87 -9.44 6.78
CA ARG A 90 -12.48 -9.09 7.09
C ARG A 90 -11.66 -8.89 5.82
N THR A 91 -11.75 -9.81 4.88
CA THR A 91 -10.95 -9.75 3.65
C THR A 91 -11.42 -8.63 2.72
N SER A 92 -12.73 -8.31 2.70
CA SER A 92 -13.25 -7.18 1.93
C SER A 92 -12.74 -5.83 2.45
N VAL A 93 -12.71 -5.63 3.77
CA VAL A 93 -12.14 -4.43 4.39
C VAL A 93 -10.63 -4.33 4.12
N GLN A 94 -9.90 -5.45 4.22
CA GLN A 94 -8.47 -5.47 3.88
C GLN A 94 -8.21 -5.14 2.42
N TYR A 95 -9.02 -5.66 1.50
CA TYR A 95 -8.92 -5.38 0.07
C TYR A 95 -9.25 -3.92 -0.26
N PHE A 96 -10.34 -3.40 0.31
CA PHE A 96 -10.74 -2.00 0.13
C PHE A 96 -9.66 -1.03 0.62
N SER A 97 -9.13 -1.25 1.82
CA SER A 97 -8.05 -0.41 2.37
C SER A 97 -6.75 -0.53 1.56
N HIS A 98 -6.44 -1.71 1.02
CA HIS A 98 -5.31 -1.88 0.12
C HIS A 98 -5.48 -1.09 -1.19
N ILE A 99 -6.66 -1.11 -1.81
CA ILE A 99 -6.98 -0.29 -2.99
C ILE A 99 -6.83 1.20 -2.67
N ALA A 100 -7.33 1.65 -1.51
CA ALA A 100 -7.18 3.03 -1.08
C ALA A 100 -5.69 3.43 -0.97
N CYS A 101 -4.85 2.59 -0.38
CA CYS A 101 -3.42 2.82 -0.27
C CYS A 101 -2.73 2.85 -1.65
N ALA A 102 -3.06 1.90 -2.54
CA ALA A 102 -2.52 1.85 -3.90
C ALA A 102 -2.91 3.11 -4.71
N TYR A 103 -4.16 3.57 -4.57
CA TYR A 103 -4.62 4.80 -5.21
C TYR A 103 -3.86 6.03 -4.70
N VAL A 104 -3.63 6.13 -3.39
CA VAL A 104 -2.83 7.22 -2.81
C VAL A 104 -1.40 7.18 -3.32
N ALA A 105 -0.76 6.01 -3.33
CA ALA A 105 0.59 5.83 -3.84
C ALA A 105 0.69 6.29 -5.31
N ALA A 106 -0.23 5.86 -6.17
CA ALA A 106 -0.26 6.24 -7.58
C ALA A 106 -0.42 7.76 -7.82
N ARG A 107 -0.99 8.49 -6.86
CA ARG A 107 -1.21 9.95 -6.96
C ARG A 107 -0.13 10.80 -6.30
N THR A 108 0.70 10.19 -5.46
CA THR A 108 1.71 10.89 -4.66
C THR A 108 3.12 10.57 -5.12
N VAL A 109 3.38 9.39 -5.70
CA VAL A 109 4.73 8.94 -6.03
C VAL A 109 5.03 9.18 -7.51
N SER A 110 6.14 9.86 -7.80
CA SER A 110 6.68 9.98 -9.16
C SER A 110 7.39 8.69 -9.60
N VAL A 111 7.48 8.41 -10.90
CA VAL A 111 8.15 7.21 -11.44
C VAL A 111 9.57 7.05 -10.91
N ARG A 112 10.32 8.15 -10.80
CA ARG A 112 11.67 8.18 -10.22
C ARG A 112 11.68 7.76 -8.75
N THR A 113 10.73 8.26 -7.96
CA THR A 113 10.64 7.92 -6.54
C THR A 113 10.23 6.47 -6.35
N LEU A 114 9.34 5.98 -7.20
CA LEU A 114 8.92 4.58 -7.24
C LEU A 114 10.13 3.67 -7.53
N THR A 115 10.94 3.98 -8.54
CA THR A 115 12.11 3.14 -8.88
C THR A 115 13.17 3.17 -7.79
N ILE A 116 13.46 4.33 -7.19
CA ILE A 116 14.42 4.43 -6.07
C ILE A 116 13.92 3.63 -4.85
N GLY A 117 12.66 3.85 -4.45
CA GLY A 117 12.06 3.11 -3.34
C GLY A 117 11.99 1.61 -3.62
N ALA A 118 11.74 1.23 -4.87
CA ALA A 118 11.71 -0.16 -5.30
C ALA A 118 13.07 -0.83 -5.19
N LEU A 119 14.12 -0.20 -5.70
CA LEU A 119 15.49 -0.71 -5.59
C LEU A 119 15.90 -0.88 -4.12
N ILE A 120 15.60 0.11 -3.27
CA ILE A 120 15.89 0.02 -1.83
C ILE A 120 15.12 -1.13 -1.19
N GLY A 121 13.81 -1.23 -1.44
CA GLY A 121 12.95 -2.27 -0.88
C GLY A 121 13.42 -3.67 -1.30
N ILE A 122 13.65 -3.89 -2.60
CA ILE A 122 14.15 -5.16 -3.14
C ILE A 122 15.51 -5.51 -2.54
N PHE A 123 16.42 -4.55 -2.44
CA PHE A 123 17.74 -4.78 -1.84
C PHE A 123 17.63 -5.25 -0.38
N VAL A 124 16.77 -4.62 0.41
CA VAL A 124 16.53 -5.03 1.81
C VAL A 124 15.87 -6.41 1.88
N VAL A 125 14.91 -6.70 1.01
CA VAL A 125 14.28 -8.02 0.89
C VAL A 125 15.34 -9.08 0.60
N LEU A 126 16.25 -8.84 -0.35
CA LEU A 126 17.31 -9.77 -0.71
C LEU A 126 18.27 -10.04 0.44
N ILE A 127 18.72 -9.01 1.18
CA ILE A 127 19.57 -9.19 2.36
C ILE A 127 18.89 -10.11 3.38
N TYR A 128 17.60 -9.90 3.62
CA TYR A 128 16.86 -10.72 4.56
C TYR A 128 16.68 -12.16 4.06
N SER A 129 16.36 -12.35 2.77
CA SER A 129 16.27 -13.68 2.16
C SER A 129 17.58 -14.45 2.32
N LEU A 130 18.72 -13.79 2.02
CA LEU A 130 20.05 -14.39 2.17
C LEU A 130 20.36 -14.78 3.62
N LYS A 131 19.90 -13.98 4.59
CA LYS A 131 20.12 -14.26 6.01
C LYS A 131 19.25 -15.43 6.52
N VAL A 132 17.99 -15.48 6.12
CA VAL A 132 17.03 -16.48 6.63
C VAL A 132 17.23 -17.83 5.95
N GLY A 133 17.82 -17.88 4.75
CA GLY A 133 18.18 -19.12 4.06
C GLY A 133 16.99 -19.96 3.58
N ASN A 134 15.75 -19.56 3.91
CA ASN A 134 14.53 -20.10 3.34
C ASN A 134 14.11 -19.25 2.16
N TYR A 135 14.29 -19.77 0.96
CA TYR A 135 13.63 -19.24 -0.24
C TYR A 135 12.14 -19.52 -0.10
N SER A 136 11.39 -18.57 0.48
CA SER A 136 9.95 -18.71 0.73
C SER A 136 9.09 -18.86 -0.53
N GLU A 137 9.70 -18.91 -1.72
CA GLU A 137 9.07 -19.13 -3.02
C GLU A 137 9.81 -20.16 -3.90
N ASP A 138 10.81 -20.89 -3.37
CA ASP A 138 11.40 -22.05 -4.08
C ASP A 138 10.61 -23.30 -3.67
N VAL A 139 9.39 -23.39 -4.24
CA VAL A 139 8.57 -24.60 -4.18
C VAL A 139 8.94 -25.44 -5.40
N LEU A 140 10.03 -26.21 -5.29
CA LEU A 140 10.30 -27.36 -6.16
C LEU A 140 9.48 -28.57 -5.71
#